data_AF-A0A9P6BJ36-F1
#
_entry.id   AF-A0A9P6BJ36-F1
#
_cell.length_a   1.000
_cell.length_b   1.000
_cell.length_c   1.000
_cell.angle_alpha   90.00
_cell.angle_beta   90.00
_cell.angle_gamma   90.00
#
_symmetry.space_group_name_H-M   'P 1'
#
loop_
_entity.id
_entity.type
_entity.pdbx_description
1 polymer ?
#
loop_
_entity_poly.entity_id
_entity_poly.type
_entity_poly.pdbx_seq_one_letter_code
_entity_poly.pdbx_strand_id
1 'polypeptide(L)'
;MNLGLQDAYNLTWKMALVLNGLSNPKLLDTYEGERAPVASDVIKMSSAMFATGFSNQLSRRIIRRLITDFASIFVRFVQVPPGTVSMLTIRYHDNLINQPHKTQRKPDVEFQVGQRAHDGTLVRVLVDGVTSEEMVRLHQLILGPGTFHILIFTSDMLSINAAPISKKTDHQGIILTDEAHLKKNLEHYLHEWRSKWAYGSKRFQDQKKQPLFNIHVIGALAETVSGSGFQDPSKIRADSLASKESGDGRLYLDESRVLHQRYGVPVKAGSGAIIVIRPDSHIGYRVVGASEPAWQDVDQYLRSIFNNLN
;
A
#
# COMPACT_ATOMS: atom_id res chain seq x y z
N MET A 1 16.21 17.16 8.22
CA MET A 1 16.72 15.78 8.20
C MET A 1 15.72 14.81 7.58
N ASN A 2 14.47 14.73 8.06
CA ASN A 2 13.45 13.80 7.52
C ASN A 2 13.21 13.91 6.00
N LEU A 3 13.21 15.13 5.45
CA LEU A 3 13.02 15.37 4.02
C LEU A 3 14.08 14.65 3.17
N GLY A 4 15.37 14.88 3.47
CA GLY A 4 16.47 14.30 2.70
C GLY A 4 16.52 12.77 2.78
N LEU A 5 16.15 12.17 3.91
CA LEU A 5 16.05 10.71 4.01
C LEU A 5 14.92 10.15 3.13
N GLN A 6 13.76 10.82 3.09
CA GLN A 6 12.67 10.42 2.21
C GLN A 6 13.00 10.63 0.73
N ASP A 7 13.76 11.68 0.39
CA ASP A 7 14.23 11.92 -0.98
C ASP A 7 15.16 10.78 -1.43
N ALA A 8 16.13 10.40 -0.59
CA ALA A 8 17.00 9.26 -0.85
C ALA A 8 16.20 7.96 -0.98
N TYR A 9 15.22 7.72 -0.10
CA TYR A 9 14.38 6.52 -0.14
C TYR A 9 13.54 6.45 -1.42
N ASN A 10 13.00 7.58 -1.90
CA ASN A 10 12.26 7.66 -3.16
C ASN A 10 13.15 7.46 -4.40
N LEU A 11 14.36 8.03 -4.41
CA LEU A 11 15.25 7.99 -5.56
C LEU A 11 15.98 6.64 -5.72
N THR A 12 16.41 6.03 -4.61
CA THR A 12 17.34 4.88 -4.64
C THR A 12 16.77 3.66 -5.36
N TRP A 13 15.50 3.32 -5.13
CA TRP A 13 14.89 2.16 -5.80
C TRP A 13 14.69 2.41 -7.31
N LYS A 14 14.37 3.65 -7.71
CA LYS A 14 14.24 4.05 -9.12
C LYS A 14 15.58 3.90 -9.84
N MET A 15 16.64 4.41 -9.21
CA MET A 15 18.02 4.23 -9.70
C MET A 15 18.39 2.75 -9.80
N ALA A 16 18.06 1.95 -8.78
CA ALA A 16 18.35 0.52 -8.79
C ALA A 16 17.70 -0.18 -10.00
N LEU A 17 16.44 0.12 -10.33
CA LEU A 17 15.78 -0.44 -11.50
C LEU A 17 16.47 -0.02 -12.81
N VAL A 18 16.77 1.27 -12.98
CA VAL A 18 17.41 1.78 -14.20
C VAL A 18 18.83 1.21 -14.37
N LEU A 19 19.63 1.19 -13.31
CA LEU A 19 21.02 0.69 -13.35
C LEU A 19 21.10 -0.81 -13.64
N ASN A 20 20.08 -1.58 -13.24
CA ASN A 20 19.93 -3.00 -13.56
C ASN A 20 19.31 -3.25 -14.95
N GLY A 21 18.96 -2.20 -15.70
CA GLY A 21 18.31 -2.34 -17.01
C GLY A 21 16.94 -3.02 -16.91
N LEU A 22 16.22 -2.73 -15.83
CA LEU A 22 14.86 -3.18 -15.56
C LEU A 22 13.82 -2.10 -15.82
N SER A 23 14.20 -0.83 -15.95
CA SER A 23 13.28 0.26 -16.25
C SER A 23 13.94 1.32 -17.12
N ASN A 24 13.12 2.07 -17.87
CA ASN A 24 13.55 3.20 -18.69
C ASN A 24 14.08 4.36 -17.81
N PRO A 25 15.16 5.07 -18.21
CA PRO A 25 15.66 6.25 -17.48
C PRO A 25 14.62 7.32 -17.17
N LYS A 26 13.55 7.44 -17.98
CA LYS A 26 12.40 8.34 -17.70
C LYS A 26 11.71 8.08 -16.37
N LEU A 27 11.89 6.89 -15.77
CA LEU A 27 11.44 6.64 -14.39
C LEU A 27 12.06 7.64 -13.40
N LEU A 28 13.29 8.11 -13.63
CA LEU A 28 13.98 9.06 -12.76
C LEU A 28 13.33 10.44 -12.78
N ASP A 29 12.69 10.83 -13.88
CA ASP A 29 11.97 12.12 -13.99
C ASP A 29 10.84 12.21 -12.94
N THR A 30 10.29 11.05 -12.53
CA THR A 30 9.27 11.00 -11.46
C THR A 30 9.82 11.42 -10.09
N TYR A 31 11.13 11.36 -9.84
CA TYR A 31 11.70 11.84 -8.58
C TYR A 31 11.47 13.33 -8.39
N GLU A 32 11.82 14.13 -9.41
CA GLU A 32 11.64 15.58 -9.34
C GLU A 32 10.15 15.93 -9.27
N GLY A 33 9.33 15.33 -10.14
CA GLY A 33 7.88 15.55 -10.15
C GLY A 33 7.19 15.20 -8.82
N GLU A 34 7.72 14.25 -8.06
CA GLU A 34 7.20 13.85 -6.75
C GLU A 34 7.74 14.69 -5.61
N ARG A 35 9.04 15.01 -5.61
CA ARG A 35 9.75 15.53 -4.43
C ARG A 35 9.96 17.04 -4.45
N ALA A 36 10.04 17.68 -5.62
CA ALA A 36 10.17 19.13 -5.70
C ALA A 36 8.97 19.89 -5.09
N PRO A 37 7.70 19.49 -5.34
CA PRO A 37 6.55 20.13 -4.69
C PRO A 37 6.59 19.97 -3.16
N VAL A 38 6.92 18.77 -2.67
CA VAL A 38 7.06 18.48 -1.24
C VAL A 38 8.12 19.36 -0.59
N ALA A 39 9.30 19.48 -1.21
CA ALA A 39 10.39 20.32 -0.71
C ALA A 39 9.97 21.80 -0.66
N SER A 40 9.28 22.30 -1.69
CA SER A 40 8.72 23.64 -1.71
C SER A 40 7.75 23.87 -0.54
N ASP A 41 6.84 22.94 -0.27
CA ASP A 41 5.86 23.08 0.80
C ASP A 41 6.51 23.07 2.19
N VAL A 42 7.53 22.23 2.38
CA VAL A 42 8.34 22.22 3.61
C VAL A 42 9.09 23.53 3.80
N ILE A 43 9.66 24.10 2.72
CA ILE A 43 10.34 25.40 2.77
C ILE A 43 9.34 26.48 3.17
N LYS A 44 8.19 26.59 2.49
CA LYS A 44 7.13 27.58 2.81
C LYS A 44 6.69 27.48 4.27
N MET A 45 6.42 26.26 4.75
CA MET A 45 6.02 26.01 6.14
C MET A 45 7.12 26.43 7.12
N SER A 46 8.37 26.06 6.86
CA SER A 46 9.50 26.43 7.71
C SER A 46 9.74 27.95 7.74
N SER A 47 9.71 28.62 6.58
CA SER A 47 9.85 30.07 6.47
C SER A 47 8.75 30.80 7.24
N ALA A 48 7.50 30.34 7.16
CA ALA A 48 6.39 30.90 7.93
C ALA A 48 6.60 30.73 9.45
N MET A 49 7.11 29.57 9.90
CA MET A 49 7.45 29.35 11.30
C MET A 49 8.63 30.23 11.76
N PHE A 50 9.68 30.39 10.95
CA PHE A 50 10.81 31.27 11.29
C PHE A 50 10.39 32.74 11.36
N ALA A 51 9.59 33.22 10.41
CA ALA A 51 9.07 34.58 10.40
C ALA A 51 8.21 34.89 11.65
N THR A 52 7.46 33.90 12.14
CA THR A 52 6.64 34.06 13.35
C THR A 52 7.44 33.91 14.65
N GLY A 53 8.49 33.07 14.67
CA GLY A 53 9.29 32.75 15.86
C GLY A 53 10.49 33.66 16.16
N PHE A 54 11.12 34.28 15.15
CA PHE A 54 12.39 35.03 15.31
C PHE A 54 12.32 36.54 14.97
N SER A 55 11.13 37.13 14.80
CA SER A 55 11.02 38.58 14.52
C SER A 55 11.44 39.41 15.75
N ASN A 56 12.46 40.27 15.59
CA ASN A 56 13.09 41.10 16.64
C ASN A 56 12.31 42.39 17.00
N GLN A 57 10.98 42.41 16.88
CA GLN A 57 10.19 43.57 17.30
C GLN A 57 9.96 43.57 18.83
N LEU A 58 10.35 44.67 19.48
CA LEU A 58 10.22 44.94 20.92
C LEU A 58 8.81 44.67 21.46
N SER A 59 7.78 44.84 20.60
CA SER A 59 6.37 44.60 20.87
C SER A 59 6.05 43.14 21.27
N ARG A 60 6.89 42.16 20.91
CA ARG A 60 6.63 40.74 21.22
C ARG A 60 7.38 40.15 22.41
N ARG A 61 8.29 40.86 23.08
CA ARG A 61 8.86 40.40 24.37
C ARG A 61 7.79 40.32 25.48
N ILE A 62 6.81 41.22 25.42
CA ILE A 62 5.65 41.25 26.31
C ILE A 62 4.68 40.11 25.94
N ILE A 63 4.45 39.91 24.64
CA ILE A 63 3.64 38.81 24.11
C ILE A 63 4.26 37.43 24.44
N ARG A 64 5.59 37.30 24.44
CA ARG A 64 6.29 36.04 24.78
C ARG A 64 6.07 35.58 26.23
N ARG A 65 5.88 36.51 27.19
CA ARG A 65 5.52 36.16 28.58
C ARG A 65 4.06 35.71 28.72
N LEU A 66 3.15 36.26 27.91
CA LEU A 66 1.74 35.87 27.89
C LEU A 66 1.50 34.60 27.05
N ILE A 67 2.29 34.39 25.99
CA ILE A 67 2.22 33.21 25.12
C ILE A 67 2.77 31.97 25.81
N THR A 68 3.72 32.03 26.73
CA THR A 68 4.18 30.80 27.41
C THR A 68 3.08 30.12 28.24
N ASP A 69 2.18 30.90 28.84
CA ASP A 69 1.03 30.36 29.57
C ASP A 69 -0.14 29.99 28.64
N PHE A 70 -0.20 30.58 27.44
CA PHE A 70 -1.19 30.31 26.38
C PHE A 70 -0.64 29.47 25.21
N ALA A 71 0.56 28.90 25.31
CA ALA A 71 1.24 28.24 24.18
C ALA A 71 0.49 26.97 23.76
N SER A 72 -0.12 26.29 24.73
CA SER A 72 -1.05 25.18 24.52
C SER A 72 -2.29 25.58 23.70
N ILE A 73 -2.68 26.86 23.75
CA ILE A 73 -3.82 27.42 23.03
C ILE A 73 -3.40 27.90 21.63
N PHE A 74 -2.22 28.49 21.45
CA PHE A 74 -1.76 28.93 20.12
C PHE A 74 -1.31 27.77 19.21
N VAL A 75 -0.71 26.71 19.78
CA VAL A 75 -0.45 25.45 19.05
C VAL A 75 -1.76 24.76 18.64
N ARG A 76 -2.88 25.01 19.34
CA ARG A 76 -4.23 24.57 18.93
C ARG A 76 -4.78 25.36 17.73
N PHE A 77 -4.32 26.58 17.47
CA PHE A 77 -4.81 27.43 16.38
C PHE A 77 -3.99 27.31 15.09
N VAL A 78 -2.69 26.99 15.17
CA VAL A 78 -1.96 26.46 14.01
C VAL A 78 -2.29 24.98 13.91
N GLN A 79 -3.51 24.66 13.46
CA GLN A 79 -3.92 23.29 13.16
C GLN A 79 -3.08 22.77 11.98
N VAL A 80 -1.84 22.39 12.23
CA VAL A 80 -1.09 21.55 11.30
C VAL A 80 -1.72 20.17 11.41
N PRO A 81 -2.33 19.62 10.34
CA PRO A 81 -2.96 18.31 10.41
C PRO A 81 -1.99 17.27 10.97
N PRO A 82 -2.41 16.37 11.87
CA PRO A 82 -1.58 15.29 12.37
C PRO A 82 -0.88 14.58 11.21
N GLY A 83 0.43 14.42 11.29
CA GLY A 83 1.20 13.77 10.24
C GLY A 83 1.91 14.69 9.23
N THR A 84 1.59 15.99 9.20
CA THR A 84 2.21 16.92 8.23
C THR A 84 3.69 17.18 8.52
N VAL A 85 4.03 17.39 9.80
CA VAL A 85 5.44 17.56 10.22
C VAL A 85 6.23 16.26 10.07
N SER A 86 5.58 15.10 10.25
CA SER A 86 6.17 13.79 10.00
C SER A 86 6.10 13.35 8.54
N MET A 87 5.53 14.19 7.66
CA MET A 87 5.43 13.95 6.21
C MET A 87 4.66 12.66 5.85
N LEU A 88 3.76 12.20 6.72
CA LEU A 88 2.96 11.00 6.51
C LEU A 88 1.71 11.26 5.66
N THR A 89 1.35 12.53 5.48
CA THR A 89 0.21 12.99 4.69
C THR A 89 0.57 13.30 3.24
N ILE A 90 1.83 13.05 2.82
CA ILE A 90 2.26 13.26 1.44
C ILE A 90 1.42 12.38 0.52
N ARG A 91 0.94 13.02 -0.54
CA ARG A 91 0.35 12.36 -1.69
C ARG A 91 1.03 12.88 -2.94
N TYR A 92 1.58 11.96 -3.71
CA TYR A 92 2.12 12.29 -5.03
C TYR A 92 1.03 12.45 -6.07
N HIS A 93 1.27 13.34 -7.02
CA HIS A 93 0.42 13.53 -8.19
C HIS A 93 0.53 12.35 -9.17
N ASP A 94 -0.46 12.25 -10.05
CA ASP A 94 -0.53 11.24 -11.09
C ASP A 94 0.69 11.34 -12.01
N ASN A 95 1.34 10.21 -12.25
CA ASN A 95 2.53 10.10 -13.10
C ASN A 95 2.71 8.64 -13.57
N LEU A 96 3.87 8.31 -14.15
CA LEU A 96 4.18 6.96 -14.63
C LEU A 96 3.99 5.86 -13.57
N ILE A 97 4.20 6.16 -12.30
CA ILE A 97 4.19 5.19 -11.20
C ILE A 97 3.06 5.41 -10.19
N ASN A 98 2.32 6.51 -10.30
CA ASN A 98 1.09 6.79 -9.56
C ASN A 98 -0.05 6.89 -10.58
N GLN A 99 -0.66 5.77 -10.92
CA GLN A 99 -1.70 5.72 -11.94
C GLN A 99 -3.06 5.43 -11.30
N PRO A 100 -4.06 6.34 -11.40
CA PRO A 100 -5.41 6.01 -10.97
C PRO A 100 -6.06 5.05 -11.98
N HIS A 101 -6.76 4.04 -11.47
CA HIS A 101 -7.54 3.14 -12.32
C HIS A 101 -8.96 3.66 -12.53
N LYS A 102 -9.59 3.32 -13.67
CA LYS A 102 -10.98 3.69 -14.01
C LYS A 102 -12.02 3.21 -12.98
N THR A 103 -11.75 2.11 -12.27
CA THR A 103 -12.66 1.58 -11.24
C THR A 103 -12.50 2.28 -9.88
N GLN A 104 -11.57 3.23 -9.75
CA GLN A 104 -11.45 4.04 -8.56
C GLN A 104 -12.57 5.08 -8.54
N ARG A 105 -13.50 4.94 -7.58
CA ARG A 105 -14.61 5.89 -7.41
C ARG A 105 -14.07 7.29 -7.06
N LYS A 106 -14.58 8.30 -7.76
CA LYS A 106 -14.55 9.72 -7.37
C LYS A 106 -15.98 10.03 -6.88
N PRO A 107 -16.23 10.49 -5.63
CA PRO A 107 -15.60 11.61 -4.94
C PRO A 107 -14.68 11.20 -3.77
N ASP A 108 -14.09 12.17 -3.05
CA ASP A 108 -13.10 12.02 -1.96
C ASP A 108 -13.37 10.80 -1.06
N VAL A 109 -12.70 9.70 -1.39
CA VAL A 109 -12.55 8.54 -0.53
C VAL A 109 -11.32 8.72 0.36
N GLU A 110 -11.34 8.05 1.51
CA GLU A 110 -10.23 8.01 2.49
C GLU A 110 -8.90 7.53 1.86
N PHE A 111 -8.97 6.85 0.71
CA PHE A 111 -7.84 6.21 0.02
C PHE A 111 -7.59 6.81 -1.38
N GLN A 112 -6.33 7.17 -1.68
CA GLN A 112 -5.92 7.68 -2.99
C GLN A 112 -4.53 7.15 -3.41
N VAL A 113 -4.37 6.90 -4.71
CA VAL A 113 -3.06 6.56 -5.30
C VAL A 113 -2.09 7.73 -5.08
N GLY A 114 -0.81 7.41 -4.90
CA GLY A 114 0.24 8.35 -4.54
C GLY A 114 0.37 8.61 -3.05
N GLN A 115 -0.56 8.16 -2.21
CA GLN A 115 -0.43 8.20 -0.75
C GLN A 115 0.50 7.10 -0.24
N ARG A 116 1.03 7.28 0.98
CA ARG A 116 1.72 6.20 1.69
C ARG A 116 0.74 5.05 2.00
N ALA A 117 1.24 3.82 1.96
CA ALA A 117 0.50 2.65 2.38
C ALA A 117 0.02 2.83 3.83
N HIS A 118 -1.31 2.76 4.04
CA HIS A 118 -1.90 2.81 5.36
C HIS A 118 -1.56 1.54 6.13
N ASP A 119 -1.03 1.72 7.34
CA ASP A 119 -0.66 0.62 8.20
C ASP A 119 -1.87 0.09 8.99
N GLY A 120 -1.77 -1.12 9.54
CA GLY A 120 -2.81 -1.75 10.32
C GLY A 120 -2.39 -3.13 10.81
N THR A 121 -3.15 -3.69 11.73
CA THR A 121 -2.89 -5.01 12.32
C THR A 121 -3.55 -6.10 11.49
N LEU A 122 -2.82 -7.18 11.30
CA LEU A 122 -3.25 -8.40 10.63
C LEU A 122 -2.91 -9.59 11.54
N VAL A 123 -3.70 -10.65 11.46
CA VAL A 123 -3.34 -11.95 12.05
C VAL A 123 -3.03 -12.94 10.93
N ARG A 124 -2.04 -13.79 11.13
CA ARG A 124 -1.69 -14.80 10.12
C ARG A 124 -2.70 -15.93 10.15
N VAL A 125 -3.10 -16.43 8.97
CA VAL A 125 -3.86 -17.69 8.87
C VAL A 125 -2.88 -18.86 8.74
N LEU A 126 -3.04 -19.85 9.60
CA LEU A 126 -2.27 -21.09 9.67
C LEU A 126 -3.01 -22.22 8.94
N VAL A 127 -2.32 -23.35 8.79
CA VAL A 127 -2.93 -24.56 8.23
C VAL A 127 -4.12 -24.97 9.12
N ASP A 128 -5.16 -25.55 8.50
CA ASP A 128 -6.44 -25.90 9.13
C ASP A 128 -7.31 -24.68 9.47
N GLY A 129 -7.03 -23.52 8.87
CA GLY A 129 -7.81 -22.29 9.02
C GLY A 129 -7.67 -21.57 10.37
N VAL A 130 -6.81 -22.05 11.26
CA VAL A 130 -6.54 -21.45 12.59
C VAL A 130 -5.80 -20.11 12.42
N THR A 131 -6.15 -19.09 13.20
CA THR A 131 -5.38 -17.84 13.23
C THR A 131 -4.24 -17.90 14.24
N SER A 132 -3.12 -17.29 13.89
CA SER A 132 -1.98 -17.08 14.80
C SER A 132 -2.37 -16.11 15.92
N GLU A 133 -1.88 -16.39 17.14
CA GLU A 133 -2.04 -15.48 18.29
C GLU A 133 -1.22 -14.19 18.11
N GLU A 134 -0.13 -14.24 17.35
CA GLU A 134 0.71 -13.09 17.06
C GLU A 134 0.09 -12.18 15.99
N MET A 135 -0.07 -10.90 16.36
CA MET A 135 -0.43 -9.84 15.41
C MET A 135 0.79 -9.33 14.65
N VAL A 136 0.62 -9.13 13.35
CA VAL A 136 1.63 -8.56 12.45
C VAL A 136 1.13 -7.22 11.92
N ARG A 137 1.99 -6.20 11.90
CA ARG A 137 1.65 -4.91 11.28
C ARG A 137 1.91 -4.96 9.79
N LEU A 138 1.03 -4.39 8.97
CA LEU A 138 1.21 -4.36 7.52
C LEU A 138 2.55 -3.72 7.12
N HIS A 139 2.99 -2.65 7.81
CA HIS A 139 4.29 -2.04 7.52
C HIS A 139 5.48 -2.99 7.70
N GLN A 140 5.37 -4.01 8.56
CA GLN A 140 6.41 -5.03 8.75
C GLN A 140 6.46 -6.00 7.56
N LEU A 141 5.31 -6.25 6.91
CA LEU A 141 5.22 -7.13 5.73
C LEU A 141 5.70 -6.46 4.44
N ILE A 142 5.58 -5.14 4.37
CA ILE A 142 6.03 -4.33 3.22
C ILE A 142 7.39 -3.66 3.47
N LEU A 143 8.07 -4.06 4.55
CA LEU A 143 9.41 -3.61 4.86
C LEU A 143 10.40 -4.35 3.97
N GLY A 144 11.22 -3.61 3.24
CA GLY A 144 12.29 -4.19 2.43
C GLY A 144 12.65 -3.26 1.27
N PRO A 145 13.91 -2.82 1.15
CA PRO A 145 14.29 -1.93 0.06
C PRO A 145 14.12 -2.64 -1.29
N GLY A 146 13.65 -1.89 -2.28
CA GLY A 146 13.66 -2.33 -3.68
C GLY A 146 12.61 -3.37 -4.08
N THR A 147 11.68 -3.76 -3.21
CA THR A 147 10.64 -4.76 -3.52
C THR A 147 9.28 -4.11 -3.68
N PHE A 148 8.53 -4.49 -4.72
CA PHE A 148 7.13 -4.16 -4.87
C PHE A 148 6.28 -5.16 -4.08
N HIS A 149 5.28 -4.66 -3.38
CA HIS A 149 4.34 -5.50 -2.64
C HIS A 149 2.95 -5.41 -3.26
N ILE A 150 2.37 -6.55 -3.60
CA ILE A 150 1.04 -6.66 -4.16
C ILE A 150 0.11 -7.15 -3.05
N LEU A 151 -0.79 -6.29 -2.62
CA LEU A 151 -1.77 -6.61 -1.60
C LEU A 151 -3.08 -7.00 -2.30
N ILE A 152 -3.57 -8.19 -1.98
CA ILE A 152 -4.82 -8.71 -2.54
C ILE A 152 -5.83 -8.75 -1.41
N PHE A 153 -6.81 -7.86 -1.45
CA PHE A 153 -7.91 -7.87 -0.51
C PHE A 153 -9.05 -8.70 -1.07
N THR A 154 -9.47 -9.75 -0.36
CA THR A 154 -10.45 -10.73 -0.86
C THR A 154 -11.85 -10.54 -0.29
N SER A 155 -12.12 -9.46 0.46
CA SER A 155 -13.42 -9.28 1.15
C SER A 155 -13.78 -10.57 1.93
N ASP A 156 -15.02 -11.04 1.84
CA ASP A 156 -15.52 -12.30 2.41
C ASP A 156 -15.49 -13.48 1.41
N MET A 157 -14.81 -13.35 0.27
CA MET A 157 -14.74 -14.39 -0.79
C MET A 157 -14.19 -15.74 -0.30
N LEU A 158 -13.40 -15.73 0.78
CA LEU A 158 -12.76 -16.92 1.35
C LEU A 158 -13.58 -17.58 2.48
N SER A 159 -14.78 -17.07 2.77
CA SER A 159 -15.68 -17.61 3.80
C SER A 159 -16.44 -18.85 3.31
N ILE A 160 -16.52 -19.90 4.14
CA ILE A 160 -17.27 -21.13 3.80
C ILE A 160 -18.78 -20.92 3.66
N ASN A 161 -19.32 -19.92 4.37
CA ASN A 161 -20.75 -19.59 4.30
C ASN A 161 -21.10 -18.69 3.11
N ALA A 162 -20.11 -18.22 2.35
CA ALA A 162 -20.40 -17.51 1.11
C ALA A 162 -21.05 -18.51 0.16
N ALA A 163 -22.34 -18.30 -0.14
CA ALA A 163 -23.03 -19.09 -1.15
C ALA A 163 -22.16 -19.15 -2.43
N PRO A 164 -22.09 -20.31 -3.13
CA PRO A 164 -21.36 -20.39 -4.40
C PRO A 164 -21.80 -19.21 -5.25
N ILE A 165 -20.83 -18.38 -5.65
CA ILE A 165 -21.02 -17.02 -6.14
C ILE A 165 -22.18 -16.98 -7.16
N SER A 166 -23.39 -16.74 -6.67
CA SER A 166 -24.61 -16.97 -7.45
C SER A 166 -24.85 -15.85 -8.45
N LYS A 167 -24.18 -14.71 -8.23
CA LYS A 167 -24.04 -13.59 -9.16
C LYS A 167 -22.58 -13.50 -9.58
N LYS A 168 -22.27 -13.64 -10.88
CA LYS A 168 -20.88 -13.51 -11.40
C LYS A 168 -20.24 -12.14 -11.14
N THR A 169 -21.01 -11.15 -10.71
CA THR A 169 -20.57 -9.78 -10.48
C THR A 169 -21.12 -9.21 -9.17
N ASP A 170 -20.40 -8.26 -8.57
CA ASP A 170 -20.87 -7.49 -7.43
C ASP A 170 -21.97 -6.47 -7.81
N HIS A 171 -22.43 -5.69 -6.83
CA HIS A 171 -23.43 -4.62 -7.02
C HIS A 171 -22.98 -3.51 -8.00
N GLN A 172 -21.69 -3.45 -8.34
CA GLN A 172 -21.09 -2.46 -9.23
C GLN A 172 -20.76 -3.05 -10.61
N GLY A 173 -21.11 -4.33 -10.85
CA GLY A 173 -20.80 -5.04 -12.09
C GLY A 173 -19.36 -5.56 -12.16
N ILE A 174 -18.58 -5.52 -11.07
CA ILE A 174 -17.22 -6.05 -11.04
C ILE A 174 -17.27 -7.57 -10.87
N ILE A 175 -16.52 -8.28 -11.71
CA ILE A 175 -16.47 -9.75 -11.71
C ILE A 175 -15.91 -10.27 -10.38
N LEU A 176 -16.67 -11.15 -9.75
CA LEU A 176 -16.26 -11.86 -8.54
C LEU A 176 -15.34 -13.04 -8.89
N THR A 177 -14.41 -13.36 -8.00
CA THR A 177 -13.50 -14.51 -8.10
C THR A 177 -13.70 -15.45 -6.90
N ASP A 178 -13.53 -16.74 -7.11
CA ASP A 178 -13.43 -17.72 -6.01
C ASP A 178 -11.96 -17.97 -5.62
N GLU A 179 -11.75 -18.75 -4.55
CA GLU A 179 -10.43 -19.13 -4.04
C GLU A 179 -9.58 -19.86 -5.09
N ALA A 180 -10.18 -20.78 -5.86
CA ALA A 180 -9.45 -21.62 -6.81
C ALA A 180 -8.88 -20.78 -7.96
N HIS A 181 -9.69 -19.88 -8.52
CA HIS A 181 -9.26 -18.93 -9.54
C HIS A 181 -8.27 -17.91 -8.98
N LEU A 182 -8.52 -17.40 -7.77
CA LEU A 182 -7.58 -16.48 -7.13
C LEU A 182 -6.20 -17.11 -6.96
N LYS A 183 -6.13 -18.35 -6.45
CA LYS A 183 -4.88 -19.10 -6.30
C LYS A 183 -4.19 -19.29 -7.63
N LYS A 184 -4.93 -19.73 -8.65
CA LYS A 184 -4.39 -19.93 -10.01
C LYS A 184 -3.76 -18.64 -10.54
N ASN A 185 -4.46 -17.51 -10.41
CA ASN A 185 -3.97 -16.22 -10.89
C ASN A 185 -2.74 -15.78 -10.09
N LEU A 186 -2.77 -15.91 -8.77
CA LEU A 186 -1.64 -15.60 -7.91
C LEU A 186 -0.38 -16.37 -8.33
N GLU A 187 -0.49 -17.69 -8.48
CA GLU A 187 0.65 -18.54 -8.86
C GLU A 187 1.16 -18.21 -10.27
N HIS A 188 0.24 -17.95 -11.20
CA HIS A 188 0.57 -17.55 -12.57
C HIS A 188 1.36 -16.24 -12.63
N TYR A 189 0.78 -15.15 -12.10
CA TYR A 189 1.37 -13.82 -12.19
C TYR A 189 2.63 -13.67 -11.33
N LEU A 190 2.67 -14.27 -10.14
CA LEU A 190 3.88 -14.25 -9.31
C LEU A 190 5.06 -14.94 -10.01
N HIS A 191 4.80 -16.11 -10.60
CA HIS A 191 5.81 -16.83 -11.38
C HIS A 191 6.23 -16.01 -12.60
N GLU A 192 5.28 -15.50 -13.37
CA GLU A 192 5.54 -14.69 -14.56
C GLU A 192 6.42 -13.46 -14.23
N TRP A 193 6.02 -12.66 -13.24
CA TRP A 193 6.75 -11.44 -12.86
C TRP A 193 8.15 -11.74 -12.33
N ARG A 194 8.31 -12.75 -11.46
CA ARG A 194 9.64 -13.15 -10.95
C ARG A 194 10.54 -13.78 -12.01
N SER A 195 9.96 -14.41 -13.03
CA SER A 195 10.72 -14.95 -14.17
C SER A 195 11.23 -13.84 -15.10
N LYS A 196 10.41 -12.79 -15.31
CA LYS A 196 10.70 -11.68 -16.21
C LYS A 196 11.60 -10.63 -15.59
N TRP A 197 11.34 -10.28 -14.34
CA TRP A 197 12.02 -9.18 -13.67
C TRP A 197 12.61 -9.66 -12.35
N ALA A 198 13.92 -9.52 -12.23
CA ALA A 198 14.68 -9.79 -11.01
C ALA A 198 15.96 -8.93 -11.01
N TYR A 199 16.43 -8.54 -9.82
CA TYR A 199 17.75 -7.94 -9.68
C TYR A 199 18.85 -8.96 -10.02
N GLY A 200 19.99 -8.47 -10.52
CA GLY A 200 21.12 -9.33 -10.92
C GLY A 200 20.94 -10.03 -12.26
N SER A 201 19.92 -9.67 -13.05
CA SER A 201 19.62 -10.33 -14.33
C SER A 201 20.55 -9.97 -15.49
N LYS A 202 21.26 -8.82 -15.45
CA LYS A 202 22.02 -8.32 -16.62
C LYS A 202 23.47 -7.87 -16.36
N ARG A 203 23.82 -7.35 -15.18
CA ARG A 203 25.05 -6.54 -15.03
C ARG A 203 26.11 -7.07 -14.06
N PHE A 204 25.73 -8.00 -13.17
CA PHE A 204 26.64 -8.66 -12.23
C PHE A 204 26.32 -10.16 -12.22
N GLN A 205 26.99 -10.92 -13.08
CA GLN A 205 26.67 -12.33 -13.39
C GLN A 205 26.83 -13.29 -12.18
N ASP A 206 27.45 -12.84 -11.09
CA ASP A 206 27.72 -13.66 -9.90
C ASP A 206 26.74 -13.46 -8.72
N GLN A 207 25.70 -12.63 -8.87
CA GLN A 207 24.74 -12.40 -7.78
C GLN A 207 23.48 -13.28 -7.89
N LYS A 208 23.11 -13.91 -6.77
CA LYS A 208 21.84 -14.66 -6.64
C LYS A 208 20.67 -13.73 -7.01
N LYS A 209 19.84 -14.17 -7.97
CA LYS A 209 18.64 -13.42 -8.39
C LYS A 209 17.78 -13.10 -7.16
N GLN A 210 17.52 -11.83 -6.94
CA GLN A 210 16.60 -11.38 -5.88
C GLN A 210 15.23 -11.06 -6.49
N PRO A 211 14.13 -11.56 -5.88
CA PRO A 211 12.79 -11.30 -6.36
C PRO A 211 12.43 -9.82 -6.18
N LEU A 212 11.70 -9.27 -7.16
CA LEU A 212 11.21 -7.88 -7.14
C LEU A 212 9.80 -7.75 -6.58
N PHE A 213 9.08 -8.86 -6.42
CA PHE A 213 7.67 -8.86 -6.08
C PHE A 213 7.38 -9.83 -4.95
N ASN A 214 6.60 -9.33 -4.02
CA ASN A 214 5.97 -10.08 -2.95
C ASN A 214 4.46 -9.90 -3.04
N ILE A 215 3.70 -10.99 -2.93
CA ILE A 215 2.25 -10.98 -2.90
C ILE A 215 1.78 -11.37 -1.50
N HIS A 216 0.83 -10.61 -0.97
CA HIS A 216 0.20 -10.85 0.31
C HIS A 216 -1.32 -10.87 0.13
N VAL A 217 -1.97 -11.94 0.60
CA VAL A 217 -3.43 -12.06 0.53
C VAL A 217 -4.00 -11.63 1.87
N ILE A 218 -5.01 -10.77 1.87
CA ILE A 218 -5.63 -10.16 3.05
C ILE A 218 -7.13 -10.40 2.96
N GLY A 219 -7.64 -11.33 3.78
CA GLY A 219 -9.07 -11.61 3.88
C GLY A 219 -9.75 -10.81 4.99
N ALA A 220 -11.08 -10.70 4.93
CA ALA A 220 -11.91 -10.25 6.03
C ALA A 220 -13.00 -11.26 6.35
N LEU A 221 -13.31 -11.44 7.63
CA LEU A 221 -14.43 -12.26 8.05
C LEU A 221 -15.75 -11.52 7.87
N ALA A 222 -16.71 -12.15 7.18
CA ALA A 222 -18.10 -11.74 7.20
C ALA A 222 -18.69 -11.98 8.60
N GLU A 223 -18.82 -10.90 9.36
CA GLU A 223 -19.38 -10.82 10.73
C GLU A 223 -18.49 -11.33 11.88
N THR A 224 -18.35 -10.47 12.88
CA THR A 224 -17.92 -10.82 14.23
C THR A 224 -19.19 -11.31 14.92
N VAL A 225 -19.38 -12.62 15.04
CA VAL A 225 -20.40 -13.11 15.95
C VAL A 225 -19.86 -12.85 17.34
N SER A 226 -20.43 -11.84 18.00
CA SER A 226 -20.31 -11.57 19.43
C SER A 226 -20.91 -12.74 20.21
N GLY A 227 -20.21 -13.87 20.21
CA GLY A 227 -20.49 -15.04 21.00
C GLY A 227 -19.16 -15.55 21.50
N SER A 228 -19.06 -15.87 22.78
CA SER A 228 -17.88 -16.36 23.49
C SER A 228 -17.47 -17.76 23.02
N GLY A 229 -17.18 -17.91 21.73
CA GLY A 229 -16.98 -19.20 21.08
C GLY A 229 -16.53 -19.05 19.63
N PHE A 230 -15.37 -18.41 19.42
CA PHE A 230 -14.60 -18.62 18.19
C PHE A 230 -13.82 -19.94 18.36
N GLN A 231 -14.52 -21.08 18.26
CA GLN A 231 -13.93 -22.42 18.47
C GLN A 231 -13.89 -23.28 17.20
N ASP A 232 -14.28 -22.76 16.03
CA ASP A 232 -14.32 -23.58 14.82
C ASP A 232 -13.34 -23.07 13.75
N PRO A 233 -12.09 -23.55 13.76
CA PRO A 233 -11.08 -23.22 12.75
C PRO A 233 -11.40 -23.75 11.35
N SER A 234 -12.41 -24.62 11.20
CA SER A 234 -12.77 -25.24 9.92
C SER A 234 -13.47 -24.32 8.90
N LYS A 235 -13.60 -23.01 9.14
CA LYS A 235 -14.46 -22.09 8.37
C LYS A 235 -13.79 -21.10 7.41
N ILE A 236 -12.46 -21.10 7.30
CA ILE A 236 -11.72 -20.36 6.28
C ILE A 236 -11.20 -21.35 5.23
N ARG A 237 -11.67 -21.21 3.99
CA ARG A 237 -11.18 -21.99 2.84
C ARG A 237 -9.86 -21.40 2.36
N ALA A 238 -8.76 -21.70 3.05
CA ALA A 238 -7.46 -21.17 2.65
C ALA A 238 -6.24 -22.00 3.08
N ASP A 239 -6.39 -23.29 3.41
CA ASP A 239 -5.26 -24.17 3.78
C ASP A 239 -4.15 -24.15 2.72
N SER A 240 -4.55 -23.98 1.46
CA SER A 240 -3.64 -23.91 0.32
C SER A 240 -2.73 -22.66 0.32
N LEU A 241 -3.16 -21.56 0.94
CA LEU A 241 -2.42 -20.30 1.05
C LEU A 241 -1.72 -20.15 2.41
N ALA A 242 -2.18 -20.84 3.45
CA ALA A 242 -1.63 -20.75 4.79
C ALA A 242 -0.19 -21.29 4.92
N SER A 243 0.14 -22.30 4.10
CA SER A 243 1.47 -22.94 4.07
C SER A 243 2.54 -22.11 3.35
N LYS A 244 2.16 -21.08 2.59
CA LYS A 244 3.11 -20.27 1.79
C LYS A 244 4.05 -19.44 2.67
N GLU A 245 5.18 -19.04 2.12
CA GLU A 245 6.10 -18.06 2.74
C GLU A 245 5.58 -16.62 2.62
N SER A 246 6.10 -15.72 3.47
CA SER A 246 5.75 -14.30 3.40
C SER A 246 6.15 -13.75 2.03
N GLY A 247 5.22 -13.09 1.33
CA GLY A 247 5.44 -12.63 -0.04
C GLY A 247 5.17 -13.65 -1.13
N ASP A 248 4.84 -14.91 -0.80
CA ASP A 248 4.50 -15.96 -1.76
C ASP A 248 2.97 -16.22 -1.84
N GLY A 249 2.18 -15.18 -1.57
CA GLY A 249 0.73 -15.28 -1.51
C GLY A 249 0.19 -15.80 -0.18
N ARG A 250 0.99 -15.68 0.89
CA ARG A 250 0.57 -16.02 2.25
C ARG A 250 -0.69 -15.24 2.65
N LEU A 251 -1.61 -15.93 3.32
CA LEU A 251 -2.87 -15.37 3.80
C LEU A 251 -2.74 -14.75 5.19
N TYR A 252 -3.29 -13.54 5.28
CA TYR A 252 -3.49 -12.76 6.49
C TYR A 252 -4.96 -12.39 6.61
N LEU A 253 -5.40 -12.15 7.84
CA LEU A 253 -6.76 -11.76 8.16
C LEU A 253 -6.78 -10.39 8.82
N ASP A 254 -7.63 -9.51 8.30
CA ASP A 254 -7.98 -8.23 8.93
C ASP A 254 -9.23 -8.40 9.77
N GLU A 255 -9.06 -8.90 11.00
CA GLU A 255 -10.15 -9.14 11.95
C GLU A 255 -10.92 -7.85 12.29
N SER A 256 -10.18 -6.75 12.41
CA SER A 256 -10.73 -5.43 12.75
C SER A 256 -11.49 -4.76 11.60
N ARG A 257 -11.26 -5.22 10.36
CA ARG A 257 -11.77 -4.63 9.10
C ARG A 257 -11.24 -3.22 8.81
N VAL A 258 -10.35 -2.70 9.65
CA VAL A 258 -9.84 -1.33 9.53
C VAL A 258 -8.98 -1.19 8.29
N LEU A 259 -8.19 -2.21 7.92
CA LEU A 259 -7.39 -2.15 6.70
C LEU A 259 -8.28 -2.20 5.47
N HIS A 260 -9.26 -3.09 5.40
CA HIS A 260 -10.22 -3.10 4.29
C HIS A 260 -10.87 -1.73 4.08
N GLN A 261 -11.32 -1.08 5.15
CA GLN A 261 -11.88 0.27 5.10
C GLN A 261 -10.86 1.31 4.62
N ARG A 262 -9.64 1.32 5.17
CA ARG A 262 -8.55 2.25 4.79
C ARG A 262 -8.09 2.11 3.34
N TYR A 263 -8.34 0.96 2.71
CA TYR A 263 -8.06 0.73 1.29
C TYR A 263 -9.32 0.79 0.41
N GLY A 264 -10.45 1.21 0.99
CA GLY A 264 -11.73 1.36 0.30
C GLY A 264 -12.28 0.05 -0.27
N VAL A 265 -12.01 -1.07 0.38
CA VAL A 265 -12.44 -2.41 -0.02
C VAL A 265 -13.63 -2.83 0.84
N PRO A 266 -14.80 -3.13 0.25
CA PRO A 266 -15.94 -3.63 1.01
C PRO A 266 -15.61 -4.98 1.63
N VAL A 267 -16.07 -5.24 2.84
CA VAL A 267 -15.81 -6.51 3.55
C VAL A 267 -16.80 -7.61 3.18
N LYS A 268 -18.04 -7.26 2.85
CA LYS A 268 -19.12 -8.22 2.57
C LYS A 268 -19.56 -8.16 1.12
N ALA A 269 -19.79 -9.34 0.52
CA ALA A 269 -20.19 -9.54 -0.87
C ALA A 269 -19.39 -8.67 -1.86
N GLY A 270 -18.10 -8.48 -1.56
CA GLY A 270 -17.22 -7.57 -2.28
C GLY A 270 -16.43 -8.29 -3.35
N SER A 271 -16.10 -7.58 -4.43
CA SER A 271 -15.19 -8.06 -5.47
C SER A 271 -13.72 -8.08 -5.04
N GLY A 272 -13.40 -7.53 -3.86
CA GLY A 272 -12.04 -7.34 -3.40
C GLY A 272 -11.32 -6.22 -4.15
N ALA A 273 -10.00 -6.18 -4.03
CA ALA A 273 -9.14 -5.26 -4.77
C ALA A 273 -7.70 -5.77 -4.81
N ILE A 274 -6.96 -5.37 -5.84
CA ILE A 274 -5.51 -5.53 -5.91
C ILE A 274 -4.86 -4.16 -5.78
N ILE A 275 -3.89 -4.03 -4.87
CA ILE A 275 -3.16 -2.79 -4.61
C ILE A 275 -1.67 -3.05 -4.80
N VAL A 276 -1.02 -2.19 -5.58
CA VAL A 276 0.42 -2.22 -5.80
C VAL A 276 1.08 -1.18 -4.91
N ILE A 277 1.92 -1.65 -4.00
CA ILE A 277 2.77 -0.85 -3.13
C ILE A 277 4.18 -0.83 -3.72
N ARG A 278 4.68 0.38 -3.93
CA ARG A 278 6.03 0.66 -4.43
C ARG A 278 7.09 0.32 -3.37
N PRO A 279 8.37 0.16 -3.76
CA PRO A 279 9.46 -0.05 -2.81
C PRO A 279 9.62 1.05 -1.76
N ASP A 280 9.19 2.27 -2.09
CA ASP A 280 9.17 3.38 -1.14
C ASP A 280 7.90 3.44 -0.28
N SER A 281 7.14 2.34 -0.20
CA SER A 281 5.91 2.14 0.57
C SER A 281 4.75 3.10 0.22
N HIS A 282 4.78 3.68 -0.99
CA HIS A 282 3.65 4.43 -1.52
C HIS A 282 2.77 3.54 -2.40
N ILE A 283 1.49 3.84 -2.42
CA ILE A 283 0.51 3.18 -3.29
C ILE A 283 0.73 3.70 -4.71
N GLY A 284 1.14 2.83 -5.62
CA GLY A 284 1.35 3.18 -7.03
C GLY A 284 0.14 2.90 -7.93
N TYR A 285 -0.64 1.86 -7.60
CA TYR A 285 -1.80 1.44 -8.39
C TYR A 285 -2.83 0.72 -7.53
N ARG A 286 -4.09 0.80 -7.93
CA ARG A 286 -5.19 0.02 -7.34
C ARG A 286 -6.26 -0.29 -8.38
N VAL A 287 -6.68 -1.54 -8.42
CA VAL A 287 -7.83 -2.00 -9.21
C VAL A 287 -8.84 -2.66 -8.28
N VAL A 288 -10.14 -2.45 -8.55
CA VAL A 288 -11.23 -3.13 -7.83
C VAL A 288 -11.45 -4.49 -8.49
N GLY A 289 -11.66 -5.53 -7.69
CA GLY A 289 -11.70 -6.90 -8.18
C GLY A 289 -10.39 -7.64 -7.92
N ALA A 290 -10.49 -8.96 -7.88
CA ALA A 290 -9.36 -9.89 -7.90
C ALA A 290 -9.49 -10.97 -8.99
N SER A 291 -10.41 -10.77 -9.94
CA SER A 291 -10.60 -11.61 -11.12
C SER A 291 -9.51 -11.37 -12.17
N GLU A 292 -9.42 -12.26 -13.16
CA GLU A 292 -8.39 -12.21 -14.21
C GLU A 292 -8.19 -10.83 -14.87
N PRO A 293 -9.23 -10.07 -15.24
CA PRO A 293 -9.04 -8.74 -15.82
C PRO A 293 -8.31 -7.76 -14.87
N ALA A 294 -8.56 -7.85 -13.56
CA ALA A 294 -7.88 -7.01 -12.58
C ALA A 294 -6.38 -7.33 -12.51
N TRP A 295 -6.01 -8.61 -12.63
CA TRP A 295 -4.61 -9.00 -12.70
C TRP A 295 -3.92 -8.53 -13.98
N GLN A 296 -4.62 -8.58 -15.12
CA GLN A 296 -4.12 -8.04 -16.39
C GLN A 296 -3.89 -6.53 -16.32
N ASP A 297 -4.81 -5.79 -15.68
CA ASP A 297 -4.64 -4.35 -15.45
C ASP A 297 -3.39 -4.06 -14.58
N VAL A 298 -3.11 -4.90 -13.57
CA VAL A 298 -1.89 -4.79 -12.74
C VAL A 298 -0.63 -5.14 -13.54
N ASP A 299 -0.66 -6.21 -14.33
CA ASP A 299 0.47 -6.58 -15.20
C ASP A 299 0.78 -5.47 -16.21
N GLN A 300 -0.24 -4.85 -16.81
CA GLN A 300 -0.08 -3.71 -17.69
C GLN A 300 0.55 -2.51 -16.98
N TYR A 301 0.09 -2.19 -15.76
CA TYR A 301 0.72 -1.16 -14.94
C TYR A 301 2.20 -1.47 -14.68
N LEU A 302 2.54 -2.69 -14.24
CA LEU A 302 3.93 -3.07 -13.98
C LEU A 302 4.78 -3.00 -15.25
N ARG A 303 4.28 -3.47 -16.40
CA ARG A 303 4.99 -3.34 -17.70
C ARG A 303 5.28 -1.90 -18.07
N SER A 304 4.40 -0.96 -17.74
CA SER A 304 4.65 0.46 -17.99
C SER A 304 5.88 0.99 -17.22
N ILE A 305 6.22 0.35 -16.09
CA ILE A 305 7.40 0.66 -15.28
C ILE A 305 8.61 -0.13 -15.76
N PHE A 306 8.46 -1.43 -15.99
CA PHE A 306 9.59 -2.35 -16.18
C PHE A 306 10.00 -2.61 -17.65
N ASN A 307 9.28 -2.04 -18.62
CA ASN A 307 9.68 -2.19 -20.01
C ASN A 307 10.86 -1.26 -20.33
N ASN A 308 12.02 -1.87 -20.56
CA ASN A 308 13.09 -1.22 -21.31
C ASN A 308 12.67 -1.16 -22.78
N LEU A 309 12.49 0.04 -23.32
CA LEU A 309 12.58 0.27 -24.76
C LEU A 309 14.05 0.02 -25.13
N ASN A 310 14.37 -1.22 -25.49
CA ASN A 310 15.54 -1.52 -26.30
C ASN A 310 15.15 -1.39 -27.77
#